data_AF-A0A1Y1VA19-F1
#
_entry.id   AF-A0A1Y1VA19-F1
#
_cell.length_a   1.000
_cell.length_b   1.000
_cell.length_c   1.000
_cell.angle_alpha   90.00
_cell.angle_beta   90.00
_cell.angle_gamma   90.00
#
_symmetry.space_group_name_H-M   'P 1'
#
loop_
_entity.id
_entity.type
_entity.pdbx_description
1 polymer ?
#
loop_
_entity_poly.entity_id
_entity_poly.type
_entity_poly.pdbx_seq_one_letter_code
_entity_poly.pdbx_strand_id
1 'polypeptide(L)'
;MNSIIIIFVTLIVCPMEDILDLYIKIIAIVNEFLIPYLFENWMNQKLISLWSIIITFVVFLYMSSVQLKCQLYYSISINNYRFATYFTLCSFALFSIILVILDINNSQFIADISPFIIVSIFIGSYFFNNNHTKKILKRVYKKYQQKNTINKLKESTSKDELINSHKNLMKKDFYKSIDRITQEVYIKQEIKVFNNYYECEIATRFIRYNRSIEAYQLMKELFKEGMSQFKHEADVYIIAWYYLHSMKKFYKDNNLLNDYDPELFVIDQFLNNAMDLKLDIRKKYLIDKAFGYVEIEKREGSVNDNSANIEASFKLEEMKQSVIKAHLYGLHEINELFSKLRNSTNPKDIITYDQNLIYISKFQNSTKSQYSYILRQFPDEKEILKIYVLFLTDVMNDDELSLQKTGFSNRDISMENTKSNINLNNNFKAKKELISSSNSLMYNSYSEDFSSVSDIGNDYKKKKALK
;
A
#
# COMPACT_ATOMS: atom_id res chain seq x y z
N MET A 1 10.73 -34.15 19.84
CA MET A 1 10.99 -33.10 20.85
C MET A 1 11.76 -31.88 20.28
N ASN A 2 12.60 -32.04 19.25
CA ASN A 2 13.32 -30.91 18.62
C ASN A 2 12.48 -30.00 17.70
N SER A 3 11.27 -30.40 17.31
CA SER A 3 10.43 -29.63 16.37
C SER A 3 9.64 -28.48 17.01
N ILE A 4 9.47 -28.48 18.34
CA ILE A 4 8.64 -27.50 19.06
C ILE A 4 9.42 -26.21 19.39
N ILE A 5 10.76 -26.29 19.47
CA ILE A 5 11.61 -25.15 19.86
C ILE A 5 11.84 -24.17 18.68
N ILE A 6 11.68 -24.61 17.43
CA ILE A 6 11.92 -23.77 16.24
C ILE A 6 10.74 -22.83 15.94
N ILE A 7 9.53 -23.17 16.39
CA ILE A 7 8.31 -22.40 16.07
C ILE A 7 8.19 -21.12 16.92
N PHE A 8 8.78 -21.09 18.12
CA PHE A 8 8.53 -20.03 19.10
C PHE A 8 9.38 -18.75 18.95
N VAL A 9 10.40 -18.74 18.08
CA VAL A 9 11.37 -17.61 18.01
C VAL A 9 11.07 -16.62 16.85
N THR A 10 10.04 -16.86 16.04
CA THR A 10 9.89 -16.17 14.72
C THR A 10 8.84 -15.05 14.66
N LEU A 11 8.34 -14.54 15.79
CA LEU A 11 7.18 -13.64 15.82
C LEU A 11 7.51 -12.23 16.35
N ILE A 12 8.24 -11.38 15.59
CA ILE A 12 8.26 -9.92 15.78
C ILE A 12 8.47 -9.14 14.44
N VAL A 13 7.40 -8.47 13.98
CA VAL A 13 7.22 -7.15 13.30
C VAL A 13 7.60 -7.02 11.82
N CYS A 14 6.64 -6.77 10.91
CA CYS A 14 6.57 -5.88 9.70
C CYS A 14 5.70 -6.51 8.56
N PRO A 15 4.95 -5.73 7.74
CA PRO A 15 3.71 -6.12 7.03
C PRO A 15 3.88 -6.97 5.74
N MET A 16 5.03 -7.65 5.61
CA MET A 16 5.05 -8.97 4.97
C MET A 16 4.48 -10.05 5.92
N GLU A 17 4.13 -9.65 7.16
CA GLU A 17 3.49 -10.46 8.20
C GLU A 17 2.23 -11.16 7.71
N ASP A 18 1.30 -10.54 7.00
CA ASP A 18 0.06 -11.29 6.69
C ASP A 18 0.33 -12.51 5.82
N ILE A 19 1.24 -12.40 4.84
CA ILE A 19 1.64 -13.54 4.00
C ILE A 19 2.59 -14.45 4.76
N LEU A 20 3.59 -13.92 5.47
CA LEU A 20 4.57 -14.71 6.21
C LEU A 20 3.95 -15.45 7.41
N ASP A 21 3.08 -14.80 8.16
CA ASP A 21 2.34 -15.33 9.30
C ASP A 21 1.28 -16.32 8.82
N LEU A 22 0.54 -16.01 7.75
CA LEU A 22 -0.31 -17.01 7.08
C LEU A 22 0.53 -18.22 6.64
N TYR A 23 1.72 -17.99 6.09
CA TYR A 23 2.59 -19.06 5.61
C TYR A 23 3.20 -19.88 6.75
N ILE A 24 3.63 -19.25 7.84
CA ILE A 24 4.07 -19.93 9.08
C ILE A 24 2.92 -20.71 9.67
N LYS A 25 1.71 -20.15 9.73
CA LYS A 25 0.49 -20.84 10.17
C LYS A 25 0.18 -22.03 9.28
N ILE A 26 0.29 -21.90 7.96
CA ILE A 26 0.12 -23.03 7.03
C ILE A 26 1.19 -24.10 7.28
N ILE A 27 2.47 -23.74 7.44
CA ILE A 27 3.53 -24.71 7.77
C ILE A 27 3.24 -25.38 9.12
N ALA A 28 2.83 -24.62 10.13
CA ALA A 28 2.49 -25.15 11.45
C ALA A 28 1.32 -26.13 11.35
N ILE A 29 0.24 -25.76 10.66
CA ILE A 29 -0.92 -26.63 10.41
C ILE A 29 -0.50 -27.89 9.64
N VAL A 30 0.33 -27.75 8.60
CA VAL A 30 0.84 -28.90 7.83
C VAL A 30 1.69 -29.80 8.73
N ASN A 31 2.56 -29.24 9.57
CA ASN A 31 3.40 -30.01 10.47
C ASN A 31 2.63 -30.66 11.62
N GLU A 32 1.58 -30.01 12.12
CA GLU A 32 0.79 -30.47 13.26
C GLU A 32 -0.32 -31.45 12.86
N PHE A 33 -0.95 -31.27 11.69
CA PHE A 33 -2.09 -32.09 11.26
C PHE A 33 -1.76 -33.00 10.09
N LEU A 34 -1.15 -32.48 9.02
CA LEU A 34 -0.92 -33.27 7.81
C LEU A 34 0.15 -34.33 8.03
N ILE A 35 1.26 -34.00 8.70
CA ILE A 35 2.36 -34.93 8.93
C ILE A 35 1.92 -36.15 9.78
N PRO A 36 1.25 -35.98 10.94
CA PRO A 36 0.72 -37.13 11.70
C PRO A 36 -0.28 -37.97 10.92
N TYR A 37 -1.18 -37.33 10.16
CA TYR A 37 -2.12 -38.05 9.31
C TYR A 37 -1.42 -38.90 8.23
N LEU A 38 -0.38 -38.37 7.59
CA LEU A 38 0.42 -39.12 6.62
C LEU A 38 1.21 -40.27 7.27
N PHE A 39 1.59 -40.13 8.55
CA PHE A 39 2.21 -41.20 9.32
C PHE A 39 1.25 -42.37 9.58
N GLU A 40 -0.01 -42.08 9.87
CA GLU A 40 -1.04 -43.11 10.11
C GLU A 40 -1.35 -43.93 8.84
N ASN A 41 -1.23 -43.32 7.66
CA ASN A 41 -1.52 -43.96 6.36
C ASN A 41 -0.36 -44.75 5.75
N TRP A 42 0.55 -45.31 6.57
CA TRP A 42 1.61 -46.26 6.16
C TRP A 42 2.62 -45.72 5.14
N MET A 43 2.75 -44.40 4.99
CA MET A 43 3.81 -43.83 4.17
C MET A 43 5.18 -43.95 4.85
N ASN A 44 6.23 -44.17 4.05
CA ASN A 44 7.60 -44.31 4.56
C ASN A 44 8.03 -43.06 5.34
N GLN A 45 8.26 -43.21 6.65
CA GLN A 45 8.59 -42.14 7.58
C GLN A 45 9.79 -41.30 7.16
N LYS A 46 10.80 -41.93 6.55
CA LYS A 46 12.00 -41.25 6.02
C LYS A 46 11.65 -40.30 4.88
N LEU A 47 10.71 -40.70 4.02
CA LEU A 47 10.29 -39.93 2.85
C LEU A 47 9.46 -38.70 3.27
N ILE A 48 8.52 -38.86 4.21
CA ILE A 48 7.74 -37.74 4.76
C ILE A 48 8.67 -36.69 5.41
N SER A 49 9.62 -37.14 6.24
CA SER A 49 10.58 -36.26 6.88
C SER A 49 11.42 -35.50 5.85
N LEU A 50 11.94 -36.18 4.83
CA LEU A 50 12.71 -35.55 3.76
C LEU A 50 11.91 -34.46 3.04
N TRP A 51 10.65 -34.74 2.66
CA TRP A 51 9.78 -33.74 2.01
C TRP A 51 9.53 -32.52 2.88
N SER A 52 9.29 -32.70 4.18
CA SER A 52 9.09 -31.59 5.11
C SER A 52 10.33 -30.67 5.19
N ILE A 53 11.53 -31.25 5.18
CA ILE A 53 12.78 -30.49 5.21
C ILE A 53 13.00 -29.77 3.88
N ILE A 54 12.69 -30.40 2.74
CA ILE A 54 12.78 -29.77 1.42
C ILE A 54 11.86 -28.55 1.31
N ILE A 55 10.60 -28.67 1.76
CA ILE A 55 9.66 -27.55 1.78
C ILE A 55 10.24 -26.42 2.64
N THR A 56 10.71 -26.74 3.84
CA THR A 56 11.35 -25.77 4.74
C THR A 56 12.53 -25.05 4.09
N PHE A 57 13.40 -25.78 3.40
CA PHE A 57 14.53 -25.22 2.65
C PHE A 57 14.07 -24.22 1.57
N VAL A 58 13.14 -24.62 0.71
CA VAL A 58 12.65 -23.77 -0.40
C VAL A 58 12.05 -22.46 0.13
N VAL A 59 11.31 -22.54 1.23
CA VAL A 59 10.65 -21.40 1.87
C VAL A 59 11.66 -20.41 2.41
N PHE A 60 12.61 -20.86 3.24
CA PHE A 60 13.60 -19.97 3.81
C PHE A 60 14.60 -19.46 2.75
N LEU A 61 14.83 -20.20 1.68
CA LEU A 61 15.58 -19.72 0.52
C LEU A 61 14.85 -18.57 -0.18
N TYR A 62 13.53 -18.71 -0.40
CA TYR A 62 12.71 -17.64 -0.95
C TYR A 62 12.71 -16.41 -0.03
N MET A 63 12.48 -16.59 1.27
CA MET A 63 12.45 -15.49 2.23
C MET A 63 13.78 -14.76 2.37
N SER A 64 14.89 -15.49 2.45
CA SER A 64 16.23 -14.88 2.46
C SER A 64 16.51 -14.13 1.15
N SER A 65 16.08 -14.65 0.00
CA SER A 65 16.22 -13.99 -1.31
C SER A 65 15.40 -12.71 -1.42
N VAL A 66 14.15 -12.72 -0.94
CA VAL A 66 13.29 -11.53 -0.90
C VAL A 66 13.85 -10.49 0.07
N GLN A 67 14.28 -10.92 1.27
CA GLN A 67 14.89 -10.03 2.26
C GLN A 67 16.16 -9.37 1.72
N LEU A 68 16.99 -10.13 0.99
CA LEU A 68 18.21 -9.62 0.35
C LEU A 68 17.90 -8.50 -0.65
N LYS A 69 16.81 -8.62 -1.42
CA LYS A 69 16.38 -7.64 -2.43
C LYS A 69 15.68 -6.42 -1.82
N CYS A 70 14.69 -6.64 -0.95
CA CYS A 70 13.79 -5.58 -0.49
C CYS A 70 14.32 -4.81 0.72
N GLN A 71 15.06 -5.48 1.63
CA GLN A 71 15.62 -4.89 2.86
C GLN A 71 14.60 -4.02 3.63
N LEU A 72 13.39 -4.53 3.88
CA LEU A 72 12.21 -3.73 4.25
C LEU A 72 12.37 -2.79 5.46
N TYR A 73 13.32 -3.05 6.36
CA TYR A 73 13.42 -2.29 7.60
C TYR A 73 14.23 -1.02 7.45
N TYR A 74 13.89 -0.09 8.33
CA TYR A 74 14.69 1.08 8.57
C TYR A 74 16.09 0.71 9.12
N SER A 75 16.18 -0.12 10.16
CA SER A 75 17.49 -0.45 10.75
C SER A 75 18.27 -1.44 9.89
N ILE A 76 19.50 -1.08 9.54
CA ILE A 76 20.46 -1.98 8.87
C ILE A 76 20.70 -3.23 9.73
N SER A 77 20.81 -3.07 11.04
CA SER A 77 21.01 -4.19 11.97
C SER A 77 19.82 -5.15 11.96
N ILE A 78 18.58 -4.64 11.93
CA ILE A 78 17.37 -5.48 11.86
C ILE A 78 17.31 -6.23 10.52
N ASN A 79 17.61 -5.55 9.42
CA ASN A 79 17.67 -6.19 8.10
C ASN A 79 18.71 -7.32 8.04
N ASN A 80 19.92 -7.06 8.54
CA ASN A 80 21.00 -8.05 8.61
C ASN A 80 20.62 -9.22 9.51
N TYR A 81 20.01 -8.96 10.66
CA TYR A 81 19.53 -9.98 11.59
C TYR A 81 18.47 -10.88 10.96
N ARG A 82 17.43 -10.30 10.32
CA ARG A 82 16.38 -11.09 9.65
C ARG A 82 16.93 -11.92 8.50
N PHE A 83 17.78 -11.32 7.65
CA PHE A 83 18.44 -12.06 6.58
C PHE A 83 19.27 -13.21 7.15
N ALA A 84 20.09 -12.95 8.17
CA ALA A 84 20.92 -13.97 8.80
C ALA A 84 20.08 -15.10 9.37
N THR A 85 18.96 -14.78 10.02
CA THR A 85 18.02 -15.76 10.56
C THR A 85 17.46 -16.65 9.45
N TYR A 86 16.88 -16.08 8.40
CA TYR A 86 16.30 -16.84 7.28
C TYR A 86 17.34 -17.65 6.53
N PHE A 87 18.50 -17.08 6.27
CA PHE A 87 19.58 -17.77 5.58
C PHE A 87 20.17 -18.91 6.41
N THR A 88 20.25 -18.74 7.74
CA THR A 88 20.72 -19.80 8.66
C THR A 88 19.74 -20.96 8.70
N LEU A 89 18.44 -20.69 8.81
CA LEU A 89 17.39 -21.72 8.76
C LEU A 89 17.40 -22.46 7.41
N CYS A 90 17.55 -21.72 6.30
CA CYS A 90 17.71 -22.30 4.96
C CYS A 90 18.94 -23.22 4.89
N SER A 91 20.10 -22.75 5.35
CA SER A 91 21.35 -23.52 5.31
C SER A 91 21.30 -24.74 6.23
N PHE A 92 20.64 -24.62 7.39
CA PHE A 92 20.45 -25.73 8.32
C PHE A 92 19.47 -26.78 7.78
N ALA A 93 18.41 -26.36 7.07
CA ALA A 93 17.53 -27.29 6.36
C ALA A 93 18.30 -28.04 5.26
N LEU A 94 19.15 -27.34 4.49
CA LEU A 94 20.03 -27.99 3.50
C LEU A 94 20.99 -28.99 4.15
N PHE A 95 21.62 -28.61 5.27
CA PHE A 95 22.46 -29.51 6.06
C PHE A 95 21.68 -30.74 6.52
N SER A 96 20.46 -30.57 6.99
CA SER A 96 19.57 -31.66 7.41
C SER A 96 19.21 -32.61 6.26
N ILE A 97 18.97 -32.09 5.05
CA ILE A 97 18.76 -32.91 3.85
C ILE A 97 19.99 -33.81 3.60
N ILE A 98 21.19 -33.25 3.67
CA ILE A 98 22.44 -34.00 3.49
C ILE A 98 22.56 -35.11 4.54
N LEU A 99 22.28 -34.82 5.81
CA LEU A 99 22.33 -35.80 6.89
C LEU A 99 21.33 -36.96 6.73
N VAL A 100 20.11 -36.66 6.26
CA VAL A 100 19.07 -37.68 6.01
C VAL A 100 19.44 -38.57 4.83
N ILE A 101 20.02 -38.00 3.77
CA ILE A 101 20.49 -38.75 2.59
C ILE A 101 21.64 -39.69 2.97
N LEU A 102 22.57 -39.24 3.82
CA LEU A 102 23.73 -40.02 4.26
C LEU A 102 23.42 -40.99 5.41
N ASP A 103 22.21 -40.93 5.99
CA ASP A 103 21.77 -41.77 7.12
C ASP A 103 22.63 -41.62 8.40
N ILE A 104 23.23 -40.44 8.60
CA ILE A 104 24.09 -40.13 9.77
C ILE A 104 23.32 -39.36 10.86
N ASN A 105 22.03 -39.13 10.67
CA ASN A 105 21.19 -38.30 11.55
C ASN A 105 21.18 -38.69 13.04
N ASN A 106 21.54 -39.93 13.38
CA ASN A 106 21.53 -40.45 14.76
C ASN A 106 22.87 -40.29 15.52
N SER A 107 23.90 -39.71 14.91
CA SER A 107 25.19 -39.55 15.58
C SER A 107 25.16 -38.42 16.61
N GLN A 108 25.54 -38.72 17.87
CA GLN A 108 25.74 -37.72 18.93
C GLN A 108 26.68 -36.60 18.47
N PHE A 109 27.70 -36.92 17.67
CA PHE A 109 28.65 -35.95 17.13
C PHE A 109 27.96 -34.83 16.33
N ILE A 110 26.92 -35.17 15.55
CA ILE A 110 26.18 -34.17 14.77
C ILE A 110 25.39 -33.26 15.69
N ALA A 111 24.78 -33.80 16.75
CA ALA A 111 24.05 -32.99 17.72
C ALA A 111 25.00 -32.01 18.44
N ASP A 112 26.21 -32.44 18.78
CA ASP A 112 27.20 -31.61 19.47
C ASP A 112 27.79 -30.51 18.57
N ILE A 113 28.00 -30.77 17.28
CA ILE A 113 28.60 -29.80 16.34
C ILE A 113 27.58 -28.83 15.73
N SER A 114 26.30 -29.21 15.64
CA SER A 114 25.25 -28.42 14.98
C SER A 114 25.11 -26.99 15.54
N PRO A 115 25.13 -26.75 16.87
CA PRO A 115 25.06 -25.39 17.41
C PRO A 115 26.18 -24.47 16.91
N PHE A 116 27.41 -25.00 16.81
CA PHE A 116 28.57 -24.24 16.34
C PHE A 116 28.46 -23.88 14.85
N ILE A 117 27.94 -24.81 14.03
CA ILE A 117 27.67 -24.58 12.61
C ILE A 117 26.61 -23.48 12.45
N ILE A 118 25.51 -23.56 13.20
CA ILE A 118 24.42 -22.57 13.18
C ILE A 118 24.93 -21.17 13.51
N VAL A 119 25.68 -21.03 14.61
CA VAL A 119 26.24 -19.73 15.03
C VAL A 119 27.20 -19.17 13.97
N SER A 120 28.05 -20.02 13.39
CA SER A 120 29.00 -19.61 12.36
C SER A 120 28.31 -19.12 11.08
N ILE A 121 27.28 -19.84 10.61
CA ILE A 121 26.48 -19.45 9.45
C ILE A 121 25.73 -18.13 9.73
N PHE A 122 25.18 -17.98 10.93
CA PHE A 122 24.48 -16.76 11.32
C PHE A 122 25.39 -15.52 11.28
N ILE A 123 26.57 -15.61 11.88
CA ILE A 123 27.54 -14.50 11.87
C ILE A 123 27.99 -14.20 10.42
N GLY A 124 28.32 -15.23 9.64
CA GLY A 124 28.74 -15.07 8.25
C GLY A 124 27.68 -14.41 7.38
N SER A 125 26.42 -14.84 7.49
CA SER A 125 25.29 -14.30 6.73
C SER A 125 24.92 -12.87 7.14
N TYR A 126 25.08 -12.50 8.41
CA TYR A 126 24.93 -11.12 8.90
C TYR A 126 25.90 -10.16 8.18
N PHE A 127 27.19 -10.53 8.13
CA PHE A 127 28.20 -9.72 7.43
C PHE A 127 28.02 -9.73 5.91
N PHE A 128 27.57 -10.86 5.35
CA PHE A 128 27.27 -10.96 3.93
C PHE A 128 26.20 -9.95 3.49
N ASN A 129 25.08 -9.85 4.20
CA ASN A 129 24.00 -8.89 3.86
C ASN A 129 24.48 -7.43 3.93
N ASN A 130 25.28 -7.11 4.95
CA ASN A 130 25.86 -5.78 5.10
C ASN A 130 26.78 -5.43 3.92
N ASN A 131 27.67 -6.35 3.54
CA ASN A 131 28.56 -6.16 2.40
C ASN A 131 27.79 -6.06 1.08
N HIS A 132 26.76 -6.88 0.90
CA HIS A 132 25.88 -6.83 -0.26
C HIS A 132 25.20 -5.46 -0.42
N THR A 133 24.65 -4.91 0.68
CA THR A 133 24.02 -3.58 0.68
C THR A 133 25.04 -2.48 0.31
N LYS A 134 26.26 -2.54 0.86
CA LYS A 134 27.34 -1.60 0.49
C LYS A 134 27.71 -1.70 -0.99
N LYS A 135 27.74 -2.91 -1.56
CA LYS A 135 27.99 -3.12 -2.99
C LYS A 135 26.89 -2.52 -3.86
N ILE A 136 25.61 -2.67 -3.49
CA ILE A 136 24.48 -2.03 -4.18
C ILE A 136 24.68 -0.51 -4.20
N LEU A 137 24.92 0.10 -3.03
CA LEU A 137 25.12 1.55 -2.91
C LEU A 137 26.28 2.05 -3.78
N LYS A 138 27.43 1.38 -3.73
CA LYS A 138 28.60 1.73 -4.54
C LYS A 138 28.31 1.64 -6.04
N ARG A 139 27.54 0.62 -6.47
CA ARG A 139 27.14 0.44 -7.87
C ARG A 139 26.19 1.54 -8.31
N VAL A 140 25.11 1.80 -7.55
CA VAL A 140 24.13 2.84 -7.84
C VAL A 140 24.82 4.19 -7.95
N TYR A 141 25.66 4.54 -6.96
CA TYR A 141 26.41 5.79 -6.97
C TYR A 141 27.31 5.92 -8.20
N LYS A 142 28.10 4.89 -8.52
CA LYS A 142 28.97 4.89 -9.70
C LYS A 142 28.17 5.11 -11.00
N LYS A 143 27.05 4.39 -11.17
CA LYS A 143 26.21 4.52 -12.37
C LYS A 143 25.50 5.86 -12.44
N TYR A 144 25.05 6.39 -11.32
CA TYR A 144 24.42 7.70 -11.24
C TYR A 144 25.41 8.80 -11.66
N GLN A 145 26.63 8.78 -11.13
CA GLN A 145 27.68 9.73 -11.51
C GLN A 145 28.03 9.62 -13.00
N GLN A 146 28.19 8.39 -13.53
CA GLN A 146 28.43 8.18 -14.96
C GLN A 146 27.31 8.77 -15.83
N LYS A 147 26.04 8.53 -15.47
CA LYS A 147 24.88 9.09 -16.18
C LYS A 147 24.90 10.62 -16.13
N ASN A 148 25.19 11.20 -14.97
CA ASN A 148 25.25 12.66 -14.80
C ASN A 148 26.38 13.29 -15.63
N THR A 149 27.59 12.72 -15.64
CA THR A 149 28.70 13.19 -16.48
C THR A 149 28.34 13.14 -17.96
N ILE A 150 27.71 12.05 -18.43
CA ILE A 150 27.29 11.92 -19.82
C ILE A 150 26.21 12.93 -20.19
N ASN A 151 25.26 13.20 -19.29
CA ASN A 151 24.23 14.21 -19.53
C ASN A 151 24.84 15.62 -19.63
N LYS A 152 25.77 15.98 -18.74
CA LYS A 152 26.50 17.27 -18.81
C LYS A 152 27.29 17.43 -20.11
N LEU A 153 27.97 16.37 -20.56
CA LEU A 153 28.69 16.38 -21.84
C LEU A 153 27.75 16.53 -23.04
N LYS A 154 26.55 15.91 -22.99
CA LYS A 154 25.54 16.07 -24.05
C LYS A 154 24.99 17.49 -24.09
N GLU A 155 24.75 18.09 -22.93
CA GLU A 155 24.28 19.47 -22.83
C GLU A 155 25.32 20.51 -23.27
N SER A 156 26.61 20.26 -23.03
CA SER A 156 27.67 21.14 -23.55
C SER A 156 27.85 20.98 -25.05
N THR A 157 27.85 19.74 -25.56
CA THR A 157 27.99 19.46 -27.00
C THR A 157 26.82 20.05 -27.79
N SER A 158 25.59 19.90 -27.29
CA SER A 158 24.41 20.44 -28.00
C SER A 158 24.44 21.96 -28.10
N LYS A 159 24.93 22.66 -27.07
CA LYS A 159 25.10 24.12 -27.11
C LYS A 159 26.20 24.53 -28.08
N ASP A 160 27.34 23.84 -28.05
CA ASP A 160 28.48 24.15 -28.92
C ASP A 160 28.20 23.81 -30.40
N GLU A 161 27.48 22.74 -30.69
CA GLU A 161 27.01 22.40 -32.04
C GLU A 161 26.01 23.43 -32.57
N LEU A 162 25.11 23.95 -31.73
CA LEU A 162 24.15 24.99 -32.14
C LEU A 162 24.87 26.31 -32.48
N ILE A 163 25.95 26.63 -31.79
CA ILE A 163 26.77 27.83 -32.04
C ILE A 163 27.68 27.64 -33.26
N ASN A 164 28.31 26.47 -33.42
CA ASN A 164 29.25 26.20 -34.52
C ASN A 164 28.57 25.82 -35.85
N SER A 165 27.39 25.19 -35.82
CA SER A 165 26.60 24.91 -37.03
C SER A 165 26.22 26.20 -37.77
N HIS A 166 25.92 27.27 -37.03
CA HIS A 166 25.57 28.56 -37.62
C HIS A 166 26.75 29.25 -38.33
N LYS A 167 28.01 28.97 -37.93
CA LYS A 167 29.23 29.52 -38.56
C LYS A 167 29.81 28.64 -39.68
N ASN A 168 29.64 27.32 -39.61
CA ASN A 168 30.27 26.38 -40.55
C ASN A 168 29.36 25.86 -41.67
N LEU A 169 28.06 26.16 -41.66
CA LEU A 169 27.13 25.84 -42.76
C LEU A 169 27.44 26.52 -44.11
N MET A 170 28.44 27.42 -44.16
CA MET A 170 28.83 28.15 -45.37
C MET A 170 29.89 27.48 -46.24
N LYS A 171 30.48 26.31 -45.87
CA LYS A 171 31.55 25.68 -46.68
C LYS A 171 31.28 24.21 -47.03
N LYS A 172 31.14 24.00 -48.35
CA LYS A 172 31.22 22.77 -49.16
C LYS A 172 31.86 21.56 -48.45
N ASP A 173 31.01 20.63 -47.99
CA ASP A 173 31.18 19.16 -48.09
C ASP A 173 30.05 18.42 -47.34
N PHE A 174 28.82 18.95 -47.45
CA PHE A 174 27.63 18.47 -46.74
C PHE A 174 27.28 17.00 -47.08
N TYR A 175 27.59 16.55 -48.30
CA TYR A 175 27.23 15.20 -48.76
C TYR A 175 28.09 14.08 -48.14
N LYS A 176 29.36 14.34 -47.80
CA LYS A 176 30.21 13.33 -47.12
C LYS A 176 29.86 13.14 -45.65
N SER A 177 29.26 14.15 -45.00
CA SER A 177 28.80 14.01 -43.62
C SER A 177 27.44 13.31 -43.54
N ILE A 178 26.55 13.49 -44.53
CA ILE A 178 25.27 12.78 -44.59
C ILE A 178 25.46 11.26 -44.62
N ASP A 179 26.36 10.74 -45.47
CA ASP A 179 26.61 9.30 -45.53
C ASP A 179 27.13 8.75 -44.19
N ARG A 180 28.03 9.49 -43.52
CA ARG A 180 28.54 9.11 -42.20
C ARG A 180 27.45 9.13 -41.12
N ILE A 181 26.58 10.15 -41.13
CA ILE A 181 25.43 10.27 -40.21
C ILE A 181 24.42 9.14 -40.46
N THR A 182 24.21 8.73 -41.71
CA THR A 182 23.30 7.60 -42.03
C THR A 182 23.87 6.23 -41.66
N GLN A 183 25.20 6.08 -41.58
CA GLN A 183 25.85 4.81 -41.24
C GLN A 183 26.15 4.65 -39.74
N GLU A 184 26.41 5.74 -39.01
CA GLU A 184 26.61 5.70 -37.56
C GLU A 184 25.26 5.61 -36.83
N VAL A 185 24.70 4.39 -36.75
CA VAL A 185 23.57 4.11 -35.87
C VAL A 185 24.05 4.22 -34.42
N TYR A 186 23.95 5.42 -33.84
CA TYR A 186 24.20 5.64 -32.42
C TYR A 186 23.10 4.92 -31.62
N ILE A 187 23.36 3.68 -31.25
CA ILE A 187 22.52 2.97 -30.27
C ILE A 187 22.77 3.66 -28.92
N LYS A 188 21.91 4.64 -28.60
CA LYS A 188 21.90 5.33 -27.30
C LYS A 188 21.49 4.34 -26.23
N GLN A 189 22.45 3.55 -25.74
CA GLN A 189 22.22 2.68 -24.59
C GLN A 189 21.91 3.55 -23.38
N GLU A 190 20.67 3.48 -22.90
CA GLU A 190 20.26 4.15 -21.68
C GLU A 190 20.97 3.51 -20.49
N ILE A 191 21.68 4.32 -19.71
CA ILE A 191 22.38 3.85 -18.52
C ILE A 191 21.34 3.59 -17.43
N LYS A 192 21.03 2.31 -17.23
CA LYS A 192 20.21 1.85 -16.10
C LYS A 192 20.99 1.99 -14.79
N VAL A 193 20.68 3.02 -14.02
CA VAL A 193 21.20 3.30 -12.67
C VAL A 193 20.79 2.20 -11.69
N PHE A 194 19.51 1.85 -11.70
CA PHE A 194 18.93 0.83 -10.83
C PHE A 194 18.71 -0.47 -11.58
N ASN A 195 18.96 -1.59 -10.91
CA ASN A 195 18.67 -2.93 -11.43
C ASN A 195 17.22 -3.35 -11.11
N ASN A 196 16.68 -2.86 -9.99
CA ASN A 196 15.31 -3.06 -9.55
C ASN A 196 14.84 -1.83 -8.76
N TYR A 197 13.54 -1.72 -8.55
CA TYR A 197 12.94 -0.53 -7.95
C TYR A 197 13.20 -0.39 -6.44
N TYR A 198 13.48 -1.48 -5.72
CA TYR A 198 13.85 -1.43 -4.29
C TYR A 198 15.19 -0.72 -4.06
N GLU A 199 16.08 -0.76 -5.05
CA GLU A 199 17.36 -0.05 -4.97
C GLU A 199 17.19 1.47 -4.92
N CYS A 200 16.08 2.01 -5.43
CA CYS A 200 15.74 3.44 -5.28
C CYS A 200 15.61 3.80 -3.80
N GLU A 201 14.89 2.99 -3.03
CA GLU A 201 14.73 3.20 -1.59
C GLU A 201 16.07 2.98 -0.85
N ILE A 202 16.78 1.89 -1.15
CA ILE A 202 18.07 1.59 -0.51
C ILE A 202 19.06 2.75 -0.70
N ALA A 203 19.11 3.29 -1.92
CA ALA A 203 20.01 4.39 -2.28
C ALA A 203 19.71 5.69 -1.54
N THR A 204 18.48 5.93 -1.10
CA THR A 204 18.07 7.18 -0.45
C THR A 204 18.09 7.10 1.08
N ARG A 205 18.42 5.94 1.67
CA ARG A 205 18.49 5.78 3.15
C ARG A 205 19.52 6.68 3.84
N PHE A 206 20.45 7.31 3.13
CA PHE A 206 21.39 8.26 3.73
C PHE A 206 20.69 9.47 4.36
N ILE A 207 19.49 9.85 3.90
CA ILE A 207 18.73 11.00 4.44
C ILE A 207 18.38 10.86 5.93
N ARG A 208 18.50 9.64 6.44
CA ARG A 208 18.29 9.28 7.84
C ARG A 208 19.35 9.87 8.75
N TYR A 209 20.59 9.93 8.27
CA TYR A 209 21.76 10.41 9.02
C TYR A 209 22.21 11.79 8.54
N ASN A 210 21.80 12.18 7.34
CA ASN A 210 22.09 13.50 6.78
C ASN A 210 20.79 14.16 6.30
N ARG A 211 20.32 15.14 7.06
CA ARG A 211 19.12 15.92 6.76
C ARG A 211 19.45 17.29 6.14
N SER A 212 20.62 17.43 5.50
CA SER A 212 20.97 18.66 4.79
C SER A 212 20.11 18.85 3.53
N ILE A 213 20.07 20.08 3.01
CA ILE A 213 19.25 20.39 1.84
C ILE A 213 19.80 19.73 0.58
N GLU A 214 21.12 19.57 0.50
CA GLU A 214 21.82 18.87 -0.58
C GLU A 214 21.46 17.38 -0.54
N ALA A 215 21.35 16.79 0.66
CA ALA A 215 20.90 15.43 0.83
C ALA A 215 19.44 15.25 0.36
N TYR A 216 18.57 16.21 0.67
CA TYR A 216 17.20 16.25 0.18
C TYR A 216 17.13 16.33 -1.35
N GLN A 217 17.89 17.25 -1.96
CA GLN A 217 17.95 17.41 -3.42
C GLN A 217 18.46 16.16 -4.11
N LEU A 218 19.57 15.59 -3.62
CA LEU A 218 20.11 14.33 -4.15
C LEU A 218 19.10 13.19 -4.06
N MET A 219 18.37 13.08 -2.94
CA MET A 219 17.29 12.10 -2.80
C MET A 219 16.18 12.33 -3.83
N LYS A 220 15.73 13.57 -4.01
CA LYS A 220 14.69 13.93 -5.00
C LYS A 220 15.14 13.57 -6.42
N GLU A 221 16.40 13.83 -6.77
CA GLU A 221 16.97 13.44 -8.07
C GLU A 221 17.03 11.92 -8.25
N LEU A 222 17.49 11.18 -7.23
CA LEU A 222 17.54 9.71 -7.27
C LEU A 222 16.15 9.10 -7.45
N PHE A 223 15.13 9.63 -6.78
CA PHE A 223 13.74 9.16 -6.96
C PHE A 223 13.18 9.53 -8.34
N LYS A 224 13.44 10.73 -8.86
CA LYS A 224 13.06 11.10 -10.24
C LYS A 224 13.70 10.17 -11.26
N GLU A 225 14.97 9.84 -11.08
CA GLU A 225 15.67 8.86 -11.90
C GLU A 225 15.01 7.47 -11.79
N GLY A 226 14.64 7.04 -10.57
CA GLY A 226 13.91 5.80 -10.32
C GLY A 226 12.55 5.75 -11.02
N MET A 227 11.74 6.80 -10.89
CA MET A 227 10.45 6.93 -11.57
C MET A 227 10.61 6.90 -13.10
N SER A 228 11.68 7.51 -13.62
CA SER A 228 11.94 7.50 -15.07
C SER A 228 12.27 6.11 -15.60
N GLN A 229 12.97 5.28 -14.81
CA GLN A 229 13.31 3.89 -15.17
C GLN A 229 12.16 2.91 -14.94
N PHE A 230 11.33 3.14 -13.91
CA PHE A 230 10.25 2.25 -13.48
C PHE A 230 8.88 2.95 -13.55
N LYS A 231 8.54 3.52 -14.71
CA LYS A 231 7.33 4.35 -14.91
C LYS A 231 6.01 3.66 -14.56
N HIS A 232 5.98 2.32 -14.64
CA HIS A 232 4.78 1.52 -14.36
C HIS A 232 4.74 0.96 -12.94
N GLU A 233 5.75 1.27 -12.10
CA GLU A 233 5.84 0.76 -10.74
C GLU A 233 5.39 1.82 -9.72
N ALA A 234 4.12 1.77 -9.33
CA ALA A 234 3.52 2.70 -8.37
C ALA A 234 4.27 2.76 -7.02
N ASP A 235 4.92 1.66 -6.60
CA ASP A 235 5.68 1.61 -5.35
C ASP A 235 6.79 2.67 -5.31
N VAL A 236 7.44 2.97 -6.44
CA VAL A 236 8.51 3.98 -6.50
C VAL A 236 7.96 5.37 -6.18
N TYR A 237 6.78 5.69 -6.69
CA TYR A 237 6.12 6.97 -6.48
C TYR A 237 5.66 7.13 -5.03
N ILE A 238 5.02 6.09 -4.49
CA ILE A 238 4.55 6.06 -3.10
C ILE A 238 5.72 6.21 -2.14
N ILE A 239 6.79 5.41 -2.32
CA ILE A 239 7.99 5.48 -1.49
C ILE A 239 8.64 6.87 -1.57
N ALA A 240 8.80 7.42 -2.78
CA ALA A 240 9.39 8.74 -2.96
C ALA A 240 8.59 9.83 -2.24
N TRP A 241 7.26 9.80 -2.36
CA TRP A 241 6.39 10.76 -1.68
C TRP A 241 6.56 10.68 -0.16
N TYR A 242 6.51 9.48 0.45
CA TYR A 242 6.69 9.34 1.90
C TYR A 242 8.05 9.86 2.39
N TYR A 243 9.14 9.55 1.68
CA TYR A 243 10.48 10.02 2.03
C TYR A 243 10.57 11.55 1.94
N LEU A 244 10.10 12.14 0.85
CA LEU A 244 10.15 13.59 0.64
C LEU A 244 9.22 14.34 1.59
N HIS A 245 8.02 13.82 1.83
CA HIS A 245 7.07 14.38 2.79
C HIS A 245 7.63 14.34 4.20
N SER A 246 8.29 13.24 4.60
CA SER A 246 8.92 13.17 5.94
C SER A 246 10.01 14.23 6.13
N MET A 247 10.80 14.48 5.09
CA MET A 247 11.80 15.55 5.11
C MET A 247 11.15 16.93 5.12
N LYS A 248 10.15 17.19 4.26
CA LYS A 248 9.38 18.45 4.27
C LYS A 248 8.85 18.76 5.67
N LYS A 249 8.24 17.77 6.33
CA LYS A 249 7.75 17.89 7.70
C LYS A 249 8.88 18.23 8.68
N PHE A 250 10.01 17.54 8.61
CA PHE A 250 11.19 17.88 9.44
C PHE A 250 11.63 19.34 9.26
N TYR A 251 11.70 19.85 8.03
CA TYR A 251 12.06 21.25 7.78
C TYR A 251 11.01 22.23 8.29
N LYS A 252 9.71 21.91 8.13
CA LYS A 252 8.58 22.68 8.67
C LYS A 252 8.69 22.78 10.20
N ASP A 253 8.85 21.65 10.87
CA ASP A 253 8.89 21.55 12.33
C ASP A 253 10.10 22.29 12.94
N ASN A 254 11.17 22.49 12.17
CA ASN A 254 12.38 23.22 12.59
C ASN A 254 12.43 24.68 12.08
N ASN A 255 11.34 25.19 11.48
CA ASN A 255 11.27 26.54 10.89
C ASN A 255 12.32 26.82 9.79
N LEU A 256 12.87 25.78 9.17
CA LEU A 256 13.88 25.89 8.12
C LEU A 256 13.26 26.03 6.73
N LEU A 257 11.93 25.92 6.61
CA LEU A 257 11.26 25.90 5.31
C LEU A 257 11.35 27.25 4.57
N ASN A 258 11.38 28.36 5.32
CA ASN A 258 11.42 29.72 4.78
C ASN A 258 12.78 30.08 4.14
N ASP A 259 13.83 29.32 4.47
CA ASP A 259 15.19 29.55 3.96
C ASP A 259 15.37 29.02 2.53
N TYR A 260 14.38 28.31 2.00
CA TYR A 260 14.46 27.62 0.71
C TYR A 260 13.24 27.89 -0.16
N ASP A 261 13.40 27.65 -1.46
CA ASP A 261 12.34 27.79 -2.45
C ASP A 261 11.18 26.80 -2.16
N PRO A 262 9.93 27.28 -1.99
CA PRO A 262 8.75 26.41 -1.81
C PRO A 262 8.55 25.39 -2.93
N GLU A 263 8.96 25.69 -4.18
CA GLU A 263 8.86 24.76 -5.31
C GLU A 263 9.67 23.48 -5.09
N LEU A 264 10.72 23.56 -4.27
CA LEU A 264 11.53 22.41 -3.90
C LEU A 264 10.71 21.34 -3.16
N PHE A 265 9.67 21.75 -2.45
CA PHE A 265 8.80 20.87 -1.64
C PHE A 265 7.48 20.48 -2.32
N VAL A 266 7.29 20.85 -3.60
CA VAL A 266 6.12 20.42 -4.38
C VAL A 266 6.30 18.96 -4.82
N ILE A 267 5.62 18.05 -4.10
CA ILE A 267 5.73 16.60 -4.27
C ILE A 267 4.41 15.89 -4.57
N ASP A 268 3.28 16.59 -4.47
CA ASP A 268 1.93 16.02 -4.63
C ASP A 268 1.70 15.42 -6.03
N GLN A 269 2.39 15.94 -7.04
CA GLN A 269 2.41 15.38 -8.39
C GLN A 269 2.80 13.89 -8.42
N PHE A 270 3.58 13.39 -7.45
CA PHE A 270 3.95 11.99 -7.40
C PHE A 270 2.78 11.08 -7.04
N LEU A 271 1.85 11.54 -6.20
CA LEU A 271 0.63 10.80 -5.88
C LEU A 271 -0.32 10.77 -7.07
N ASN A 272 -0.48 11.91 -7.76
CA ASN A 272 -1.32 11.97 -8.97
C ASN A 272 -0.80 11.01 -10.04
N ASN A 273 0.51 11.02 -10.31
CA ASN A 273 1.13 10.09 -11.26
C ASN A 273 0.98 8.62 -10.83
N ALA A 274 0.96 8.34 -9.52
CA ALA A 274 0.75 6.98 -9.01
C ALA A 274 -0.70 6.50 -9.19
N MET A 275 -1.69 7.40 -9.03
CA MET A 275 -3.12 7.09 -9.21
C MET A 275 -3.48 6.70 -10.64
N ASP A 276 -2.74 7.22 -11.62
CA ASP A 276 -2.93 6.89 -13.04
C ASP A 276 -2.46 5.46 -13.40
N LEU A 277 -1.77 4.77 -12.49
CA LEU A 277 -1.27 3.41 -12.71
C LEU A 277 -2.29 2.34 -12.30
N LYS A 278 -2.05 1.08 -12.72
CA LYS A 278 -2.85 -0.05 -12.26
C LYS A 278 -2.49 -0.39 -10.81
N LEU A 279 -3.41 -0.07 -9.88
CA LEU A 279 -3.19 -0.24 -8.44
C LEU A 279 -3.95 -1.44 -7.87
N ASP A 280 -3.26 -2.21 -7.02
CA ASP A 280 -3.91 -3.12 -6.08
C ASP A 280 -4.53 -2.35 -4.89
N ILE A 281 -5.36 -3.04 -4.10
CA ILE A 281 -6.09 -2.44 -2.97
C ILE A 281 -5.14 -1.80 -1.95
N ARG A 282 -3.98 -2.42 -1.71
CA ARG A 282 -2.99 -1.93 -0.75
C ARG A 282 -2.38 -0.61 -1.21
N LYS A 283 -2.00 -0.53 -2.48
CA LYS A 283 -1.41 0.70 -3.06
C LYS A 283 -2.42 1.84 -3.06
N LYS A 284 -3.70 1.55 -3.36
CA LYS A 284 -4.80 2.54 -3.23
C LYS A 284 -4.88 3.07 -1.81
N TYR A 285 -4.96 2.18 -0.81
CA TYR A 285 -4.99 2.58 0.60
C TYR A 285 -3.81 3.47 1.01
N LEU A 286 -2.59 3.14 0.57
CA LEU A 286 -1.40 3.95 0.88
C LEU A 286 -1.46 5.33 0.23
N ILE A 287 -1.95 5.42 -1.01
CA ILE A 287 -2.10 6.69 -1.71
C ILE A 287 -3.22 7.53 -1.06
N ASP A 288 -4.37 6.95 -0.74
CA ASP A 288 -5.46 7.63 -0.05
C ASP A 288 -5.01 8.19 1.30
N LYS A 289 -4.23 7.40 2.05
CA LYS A 289 -3.61 7.83 3.31
C LYS A 289 -2.64 9.00 3.09
N ALA A 290 -1.86 8.97 2.01
CA ALA A 290 -0.95 10.05 1.65
C ALA A 290 -1.71 11.34 1.30
N PHE A 291 -2.79 11.25 0.53
CA PHE A 291 -3.67 12.40 0.25
C PHE A 291 -4.29 12.98 1.51
N GLY A 292 -4.69 12.14 2.47
CA GLY A 292 -5.17 12.61 3.77
C GLY A 292 -4.16 13.49 4.50
N TYR A 293 -2.86 13.18 4.43
CA TYR A 293 -1.82 14.05 5.00
C TYR A 293 -1.67 15.37 4.23
N VAL A 294 -1.74 15.35 2.90
CA VAL A 294 -1.72 16.58 2.08
C VAL A 294 -2.89 17.49 2.42
N GLU A 295 -4.08 16.91 2.62
CA GLU A 295 -5.28 17.66 2.98
C GLU A 295 -5.18 18.30 4.36
N ILE A 296 -4.66 17.55 5.35
CA ILE A 296 -4.36 18.09 6.69
C ILE A 296 -3.39 19.27 6.59
N GLU A 297 -2.31 19.15 5.80
CA GLU A 297 -1.33 20.23 5.65
C GLU A 297 -1.92 21.49 4.99
N LYS A 298 -2.76 21.32 3.95
CA LYS A 298 -3.47 22.43 3.32
C LYS A 298 -4.39 23.16 4.30
N ARG A 299 -5.09 22.41 5.16
CA ARG A 299 -5.93 22.96 6.23
C ARG A 299 -5.06 23.73 7.23
N GLU A 300 -3.96 23.15 7.74
CA GLU A 300 -3.04 23.85 8.65
C GLU A 300 -2.51 25.17 8.08
N GLY A 301 -2.11 25.19 6.80
CA GLY A 301 -1.60 26.39 6.14
C GLY A 301 -2.62 27.53 6.03
N SER A 302 -3.91 27.20 5.92
CA SER A 302 -5.00 28.20 5.88
C SER A 302 -5.43 28.72 7.25
N VAL A 303 -5.05 28.05 8.36
CA VAL A 303 -5.63 28.30 9.70
C VAL A 303 -4.62 28.90 10.70
N ASN A 304 -3.50 29.45 10.22
CA ASN A 304 -2.58 30.21 11.08
C ASN A 304 -3.19 31.50 11.69
N ASP A 305 -4.45 31.82 11.39
CA ASP A 305 -5.17 32.97 11.97
C ASP A 305 -6.12 32.62 13.15
N ASN A 306 -6.43 31.34 13.48
CA ASN A 306 -7.29 30.99 14.64
C ASN A 306 -7.15 29.53 15.13
N SER A 307 -6.22 29.26 16.05
CA SER A 307 -5.89 27.92 16.57
C SER A 307 -7.05 27.19 17.28
N ALA A 308 -7.96 27.90 17.96
CA ALA A 308 -9.09 27.30 18.68
C ALA A 308 -10.12 26.63 17.76
N ASN A 309 -10.26 27.13 16.52
CA ASN A 309 -11.19 26.55 15.55
C ASN A 309 -10.65 25.24 14.94
N ILE A 310 -9.33 25.02 14.96
CA ILE A 310 -8.67 23.80 14.44
C ILE A 310 -8.97 22.61 15.35
N GLU A 311 -8.76 22.76 16.65
CA GLU A 311 -8.99 21.67 17.61
C GLU A 311 -10.47 21.25 17.58
N ALA A 312 -11.38 22.21 17.49
CA ALA A 312 -12.81 21.98 17.29
C ALA A 312 -13.10 21.24 15.97
N SER A 313 -12.48 21.64 14.85
CA SER A 313 -12.68 21.00 13.54
C SER A 313 -12.12 19.58 13.47
N PHE A 314 -10.93 19.33 14.01
CA PHE A 314 -10.35 17.99 14.07
C PHE A 314 -11.19 17.08 14.96
N LYS A 315 -11.57 17.57 16.13
CA LYS A 315 -12.46 16.85 17.06
C LYS A 315 -13.81 16.56 16.40
N LEU A 316 -14.34 17.49 15.60
CA LEU A 316 -15.56 17.29 14.83
C LEU A 316 -15.40 16.16 13.81
N GLU A 317 -14.31 16.15 13.04
CA GLU A 317 -14.07 15.11 12.03
C GLU A 317 -13.84 13.73 12.65
N GLU A 318 -13.07 13.66 13.74
CA GLU A 318 -12.89 12.41 14.51
C GLU A 318 -14.24 11.89 15.03
N MET A 319 -15.08 12.79 15.55
CA MET A 319 -16.43 12.47 15.98
C MET A 319 -17.34 12.03 14.82
N LYS A 320 -17.27 12.70 13.65
CA LYS A 320 -17.99 12.30 12.43
C LYS A 320 -17.64 10.86 12.06
N GLN A 321 -16.35 10.55 11.97
CA GLN A 321 -15.86 9.22 11.61
C GLN A 321 -16.26 8.16 12.63
N SER A 322 -16.14 8.46 13.93
CA SER A 322 -16.58 7.56 15.01
C SER A 322 -18.06 7.20 14.87
N VAL A 323 -18.90 8.20 14.61
CA VAL A 323 -20.35 8.01 14.52
C VAL A 323 -20.75 7.30 13.23
N ILE A 324 -20.14 7.62 12.09
CA ILE A 324 -20.35 6.89 10.82
C ILE A 324 -19.99 5.42 11.01
N LYS A 325 -18.86 5.12 11.66
CA LYS A 325 -18.44 3.75 11.95
C LYS A 325 -19.46 3.02 12.85
N ALA A 326 -19.97 3.69 13.89
CA ALA A 326 -20.98 3.12 14.77
C ALA A 326 -22.32 2.89 14.05
N HIS A 327 -22.72 3.80 13.16
CA HIS A 327 -23.88 3.65 12.26
C HIS A 327 -23.70 2.42 11.35
N LEU A 328 -22.56 2.28 10.67
CA LEU A 328 -22.27 1.13 9.81
C LEU A 328 -22.29 -0.20 10.58
N TYR A 329 -21.79 -0.24 11.81
CA TYR A 329 -21.91 -1.44 12.66
C TYR A 329 -23.36 -1.76 13.03
N GLY A 330 -24.18 -0.74 13.34
CA GLY A 330 -25.61 -0.93 13.56
C GLY A 330 -26.30 -1.55 12.35
N LEU A 331 -26.05 -1.04 11.15
CA LEU A 331 -26.59 -1.60 9.90
C LEU A 331 -26.09 -3.03 9.63
N HIS A 332 -24.82 -3.29 9.92
CA HIS A 332 -24.24 -4.63 9.76
C HIS A 332 -24.93 -5.66 10.64
N GLU A 333 -25.14 -5.36 11.93
CA GLU A 333 -25.84 -6.24 12.86
C GLU A 333 -27.31 -6.48 12.47
N ILE A 334 -27.99 -5.45 11.98
CA ILE A 334 -29.35 -5.57 11.43
C ILE A 334 -29.36 -6.52 10.22
N ASN A 335 -28.43 -6.33 9.28
CA ASN A 335 -28.32 -7.18 8.10
C ASN A 335 -27.97 -8.63 8.45
N GLU A 336 -27.10 -8.85 9.45
CA GLU A 336 -26.77 -10.18 9.96
C GLU A 336 -27.98 -10.86 10.59
N LEU A 337 -28.75 -10.15 11.42
CA LEU A 337 -30.00 -10.65 11.99
C LEU A 337 -30.98 -11.07 10.90
N PHE A 338 -31.21 -10.23 9.88
CA PHE A 338 -32.10 -10.57 8.77
C PHE A 338 -31.58 -11.76 7.96
N SER A 339 -30.27 -11.86 7.75
CA SER A 339 -29.66 -13.00 7.06
C SER A 339 -29.87 -14.30 7.84
N LYS A 340 -29.69 -14.28 9.16
CA LYS A 340 -29.97 -15.44 10.03
C LYS A 340 -31.45 -15.82 10.03
N LEU A 341 -32.34 -14.83 10.19
CA LEU A 341 -33.80 -15.05 10.14
C LEU A 341 -34.25 -15.66 8.81
N ARG A 342 -33.66 -15.23 7.69
CA ARG A 342 -33.99 -15.75 6.36
C ARG A 342 -33.50 -17.19 6.16
N ASN A 343 -32.35 -17.54 6.72
CA ASN A 343 -31.71 -18.83 6.49
C ASN A 343 -32.08 -19.89 7.54
N SER A 344 -32.59 -19.48 8.70
CA SER A 344 -32.98 -20.42 9.74
C SER A 344 -34.32 -21.06 9.45
N THR A 345 -34.31 -22.39 9.43
CA THR A 345 -35.53 -23.21 9.41
C THR A 345 -35.80 -23.84 10.78
N ASN A 346 -34.96 -23.58 11.79
CA ASN A 346 -34.99 -24.25 13.09
C ASN A 346 -35.36 -23.27 14.22
N PRO A 347 -36.44 -23.52 14.97
CA PRO A 347 -36.86 -22.65 16.07
C PRO A 347 -35.85 -22.56 17.22
N LYS A 348 -34.86 -23.44 17.31
CA LYS A 348 -33.78 -23.34 18.30
C LYS A 348 -32.78 -22.22 18.01
N ASP A 349 -32.69 -21.77 16.76
CA ASP A 349 -31.78 -20.68 16.38
C ASP A 349 -32.27 -19.32 16.90
N ILE A 350 -33.53 -19.23 17.34
CA ILE A 350 -34.14 -18.03 17.92
C ILE A 350 -33.33 -17.50 19.10
N ILE A 351 -32.74 -18.38 19.92
CA ILE A 351 -31.90 -18.00 21.07
C ILE A 351 -30.64 -17.24 20.63
N THR A 352 -30.16 -17.47 19.40
CA THR A 352 -28.99 -16.76 18.86
C THR A 352 -29.33 -15.33 18.40
N TYR A 353 -30.62 -15.02 18.19
CA TYR A 353 -31.05 -13.68 17.76
C TYR A 353 -31.05 -12.67 18.90
N ASP A 354 -31.23 -13.13 20.14
CA ASP A 354 -31.18 -12.27 21.33
C ASP A 354 -29.86 -11.51 21.41
N GLN A 355 -28.75 -12.15 21.01
CA GLN A 355 -27.44 -11.51 20.98
C GLN A 355 -27.37 -10.37 19.95
N ASN A 356 -27.87 -10.60 18.72
CA ASN A 356 -27.92 -9.54 17.71
C ASN A 356 -28.85 -8.40 18.14
N LEU A 357 -29.99 -8.70 18.77
CA LEU A 357 -30.90 -7.67 19.31
C LEU A 357 -30.24 -6.82 20.41
N ILE A 358 -29.48 -7.44 21.31
CA ILE A 358 -28.70 -6.73 22.34
C ILE A 358 -27.66 -5.81 21.67
N TYR A 359 -26.94 -6.29 20.65
CA TYR A 359 -25.95 -5.48 19.94
C TYR A 359 -26.58 -4.32 19.16
N ILE A 360 -27.68 -4.58 18.44
CA ILE A 360 -28.44 -3.53 17.73
C ILE A 360 -28.87 -2.44 18.72
N SER A 361 -29.48 -2.81 19.84
CA SER A 361 -29.90 -1.86 20.88
C SER A 361 -28.72 -1.07 21.46
N LYS A 362 -27.58 -1.74 21.70
CA LYS A 362 -26.35 -1.08 22.17
C LYS A 362 -25.83 -0.06 21.17
N PHE A 363 -25.73 -0.42 19.89
CA PHE A 363 -25.27 0.50 18.84
C PHE A 363 -26.26 1.63 18.60
N GLN A 364 -27.56 1.37 18.61
CA GLN A 364 -28.61 2.38 18.53
C GLN A 364 -28.46 3.44 19.63
N ASN A 365 -28.43 3.01 20.89
CA ASN A 365 -28.34 3.92 22.03
C ASN A 365 -27.02 4.69 22.06
N SER A 366 -25.89 4.00 21.82
CA SER A 366 -24.57 4.64 21.80
C SER A 366 -24.46 5.66 20.66
N THR A 367 -24.83 5.28 19.44
CA THR A 367 -24.74 6.16 18.26
C THR A 367 -25.68 7.35 18.37
N LYS A 368 -26.92 7.14 18.88
CA LYS A 368 -27.87 8.24 19.17
C LYS A 368 -27.30 9.23 20.18
N SER A 369 -26.63 8.75 21.22
CA SER A 369 -25.99 9.62 22.21
C SER A 369 -24.84 10.42 21.61
N GLN A 370 -24.04 9.82 20.74
CA GLN A 370 -22.93 10.50 20.06
C GLN A 370 -23.44 11.55 19.07
N TYR A 371 -24.44 11.25 18.23
CA TYR A 371 -25.07 12.25 17.36
C TYR A 371 -25.65 13.43 18.15
N SER A 372 -26.35 13.13 19.26
CA SER A 372 -26.93 14.17 20.12
C SER A 372 -25.85 15.06 20.74
N TYR A 373 -24.72 14.47 21.15
CA TYR A 373 -23.57 15.21 21.65
C TYR A 373 -22.96 16.10 20.57
N ILE A 374 -22.71 15.57 19.37
CA ILE A 374 -22.10 16.34 18.27
C ILE A 374 -23.01 17.47 17.83
N LEU A 375 -24.31 17.22 17.62
CA LEU A 375 -25.27 18.25 17.21
C LEU A 375 -25.45 19.35 18.27
N ARG A 376 -25.20 19.03 19.55
CA ARG A 376 -25.19 20.05 20.62
C ARG A 376 -23.93 20.92 20.59
N GLN A 377 -22.78 20.33 20.26
CA GLN A 377 -21.51 21.04 20.18
C GLN A 377 -21.36 21.82 18.87
N PHE A 378 -21.93 21.31 17.77
CA PHE A 378 -21.80 21.84 16.41
C PHE A 378 -23.19 21.91 15.74
N PRO A 379 -24.07 22.81 16.19
CA PRO A 379 -25.46 22.89 15.71
C PRO A 379 -25.57 23.28 14.23
N ASP A 380 -24.57 24.00 13.70
CA ASP A 380 -24.58 24.53 12.34
C ASP A 380 -24.15 23.50 11.27
N GLU A 381 -23.66 22.33 11.69
CA GLU A 381 -23.09 21.33 10.79
C GLU A 381 -24.18 20.49 10.08
N LYS A 382 -24.69 21.02 8.97
CA LYS A 382 -25.79 20.44 8.17
C LYS A 382 -25.51 19.01 7.69
N GLU A 383 -24.25 18.66 7.43
CA GLU A 383 -23.86 17.32 7.00
C GLU A 383 -24.16 16.28 8.07
N ILE A 384 -23.80 16.56 9.33
CA ILE A 384 -24.03 15.64 10.46
C ILE A 384 -25.52 15.46 10.70
N LEU A 385 -26.29 16.53 10.57
CA LEU A 385 -27.75 16.45 10.67
C LEU A 385 -28.33 15.53 9.59
N LYS A 386 -27.85 15.58 8.35
CA LYS A 386 -28.28 14.68 7.27
C LYS A 386 -27.96 13.22 7.59
N ILE A 387 -26.72 12.93 8.05
CA ILE A 387 -26.33 11.56 8.40
C ILE A 387 -27.13 11.08 9.63
N TYR A 388 -27.43 11.96 10.58
CA TYR A 388 -28.28 11.63 11.72
C TYR A 388 -29.71 11.29 11.30
N VAL A 389 -30.28 12.04 10.35
CA VAL A 389 -31.60 11.73 9.77
C VAL A 389 -31.60 10.36 9.11
N LEU A 390 -30.56 10.01 8.35
CA LEU A 390 -30.40 8.66 7.79
C LEU A 390 -30.33 7.60 8.89
N PHE A 391 -29.52 7.82 9.93
CA PHE A 391 -29.43 6.91 11.07
C PHE A 391 -30.79 6.70 11.77
N LEU A 392 -31.56 7.78 11.96
CA LEU A 392 -32.90 7.70 12.56
C LEU A 392 -33.86 6.89 11.71
N THR A 393 -33.76 7.01 10.38
CA THR A 393 -34.62 6.30 9.44
C THR A 393 -34.19 4.83 9.32
N ASP A 394 -32.92 4.59 9.00
CA ASP A 394 -32.40 3.28 8.59
C ASP A 394 -32.10 2.35 9.78
N VAL A 395 -31.64 2.90 10.91
CA VAL A 395 -31.22 2.09 12.07
C VAL A 395 -32.22 2.17 13.22
N MET A 396 -32.77 3.35 13.52
CA MET A 396 -33.74 3.51 14.61
C MET A 396 -35.18 3.25 14.21
N ASN A 397 -35.50 3.32 12.90
CA ASN A 397 -36.87 3.28 12.37
C ASN A 397 -37.79 4.33 13.03
N ASP A 398 -37.27 5.52 13.28
CA ASP A 398 -37.94 6.67 13.92
C ASP A 398 -38.20 7.78 12.89
N ASP A 399 -39.08 7.47 11.93
CA ASP A 399 -39.45 8.36 10.83
C ASP A 399 -39.98 9.72 11.33
N GLU A 400 -40.72 9.74 12.44
CA GLU A 400 -41.32 10.95 13.00
C GLU A 400 -40.25 11.92 13.48
N LEU A 401 -39.26 11.43 14.24
CA LEU A 401 -38.15 12.25 14.71
C LEU A 401 -37.24 12.67 13.55
N SER A 402 -37.08 11.83 12.53
CA SER A 402 -36.35 12.18 11.30
C SER A 402 -37.01 13.36 10.54
N LEU A 403 -38.34 13.34 10.43
CA LEU A 403 -39.13 14.39 9.79
C LEU A 403 -39.11 15.68 10.61
N GLN A 404 -39.16 15.56 11.94
CA GLN A 404 -39.03 16.71 12.83
C GLN A 404 -37.68 17.41 12.61
N LYS A 405 -36.58 16.65 12.56
CA LYS A 405 -35.22 17.19 12.39
C LYS A 405 -34.97 17.80 11.00
N THR A 406 -35.51 17.20 9.94
CA THR A 406 -35.44 17.79 8.59
C THR A 406 -36.28 19.07 8.47
N GLY A 407 -37.42 19.14 9.17
CA GLY A 407 -38.27 20.32 9.23
C GLY A 407 -37.57 21.55 9.84
N PHE A 408 -36.71 21.36 10.84
CA PHE A 408 -35.88 22.44 11.39
C PHE A 408 -34.85 22.94 10.37
N SER A 409 -34.17 22.03 9.65
CA SER A 409 -33.14 22.42 8.68
C SER A 409 -33.67 23.27 7.52
N ASN A 410 -34.91 23.03 7.08
CA ASN A 410 -35.50 23.76 5.95
C ASN A 410 -36.00 25.16 6.32
N ARG A 411 -36.34 25.41 7.59
CA ARG A 411 -36.81 26.74 8.05
C ARG A 411 -35.70 27.78 7.97
N ASP A 412 -34.47 27.41 8.32
CA ASP A 412 -33.33 28.32 8.28
C ASP A 412 -32.90 28.66 6.84
N ILE A 413 -33.07 27.72 5.89
CA ILE A 413 -32.76 27.95 4.46
C ILE A 413 -33.79 28.88 3.79
N SER A 414 -35.05 28.82 4.24
CA SER A 414 -36.14 29.67 3.71
C SER A 414 -36.11 31.11 4.21
N MET A 415 -35.32 31.41 5.25
CA MET A 415 -35.15 32.78 5.75
C MET A 415 -34.07 33.56 4.99
N GLU A 416 -33.12 32.86 4.35
CA GLU A 416 -32.02 33.47 3.61
C GLU A 416 -32.35 33.71 2.13
N ASN A 417 -33.31 32.95 1.59
CA ASN A 417 -33.81 33.13 0.23
C ASN A 417 -35.31 33.43 0.26
N THR A 418 -35.67 34.60 -0.30
CA THR A 418 -37.01 35.04 -0.73
C THR A 418 -37.96 35.69 0.29
N LYS A 419 -37.92 37.03 0.30
CA LYS A 419 -39.10 37.84 -0.07
C LYS A 419 -39.70 37.31 -1.39
N SER A 420 -40.51 36.26 -1.35
CA SER A 420 -41.58 36.06 -2.33
C SER A 420 -42.55 35.01 -1.81
N ASN A 421 -43.75 35.48 -1.49
CA ASN A 421 -44.92 34.68 -1.20
C ASN A 421 -45.14 33.61 -2.28
N ILE A 422 -45.46 32.38 -1.88
CA ILE A 422 -46.55 31.59 -2.46
C ILE A 422 -46.94 30.47 -1.48
N ASN A 423 -48.26 30.38 -1.27
CA ASN A 423 -48.99 29.36 -0.52
C ASN A 423 -48.64 27.92 -0.94
N LEU A 424 -48.38 27.06 0.05
CA LEU A 424 -48.34 25.61 -0.13
C LEU A 424 -49.00 24.93 1.08
N ASN A 425 -50.31 24.73 0.98
CA ASN A 425 -51.04 23.77 1.78
C ASN A 425 -51.66 22.74 0.83
N ASN A 426 -51.53 21.45 1.20
CA ASN A 426 -52.16 20.26 0.60
C ASN A 426 -51.37 19.46 -0.46
N ASN A 427 -50.16 18.97 -0.13
CA ASN A 427 -49.59 17.86 -0.93
C ASN A 427 -48.66 16.89 -0.16
N PHE A 428 -49.11 16.42 1.02
CA PHE A 428 -48.29 15.56 1.90
C PHE A 428 -48.45 14.04 1.69
N LYS A 429 -49.46 13.57 0.93
CA LYS A 429 -49.66 12.13 0.71
C LYS A 429 -48.93 11.58 -0.52
N ALA A 430 -48.63 12.43 -1.51
CA ALA A 430 -47.92 12.04 -2.74
C ALA A 430 -46.38 11.97 -2.59
N LYS A 431 -45.81 12.56 -1.53
CA LYS A 431 -44.35 12.59 -1.34
C LYS A 431 -43.77 11.29 -0.74
N LYS A 432 -44.63 10.42 -0.17
CA LYS A 432 -44.24 9.12 0.38
C LYS A 432 -43.96 8.06 -0.71
N GLU A 433 -44.52 8.23 -1.91
CA GLU A 433 -44.27 7.35 -3.07
C GLU A 433 -43.06 7.77 -3.90
N LEU A 434 -42.66 9.04 -3.85
CA LEU A 434 -41.51 9.57 -4.62
C LEU A 434 -40.15 9.34 -3.96
N ILE A 435 -40.11 9.05 -2.65
CA ILE A 435 -38.87 8.73 -1.92
C ILE A 435 -38.67 7.22 -1.79
N SER A 436 -39.75 6.42 -1.84
CA SER A 436 -39.67 4.95 -1.84
C SER A 436 -39.33 4.36 -3.22
N SER A 437 -39.40 5.13 -4.31
CA SER A 437 -39.09 4.67 -5.67
C SER A 437 -37.66 4.95 -6.15
N SER A 438 -36.78 5.53 -5.33
CA SER A 438 -35.40 5.91 -5.73
C SER A 438 -34.28 5.07 -5.12
N ASN A 439 -34.60 4.00 -4.37
CA ASN A 439 -33.61 3.05 -3.83
C ASN A 439 -33.59 1.71 -4.58
N SER A 440 -33.72 1.71 -5.91
CA SER A 440 -33.22 0.61 -6.72
C SER A 440 -31.71 0.83 -6.96
N LEU A 441 -30.90 0.55 -5.95
CA LEU A 441 -29.51 0.15 -6.21
C LEU A 441 -29.59 -1.19 -6.95
N MET A 442 -29.61 -1.12 -8.29
CA MET A 442 -29.27 -2.26 -9.13
C MET A 442 -27.87 -2.71 -8.72
N TYR A 443 -27.84 -3.81 -7.97
CA TYR A 443 -26.68 -4.62 -7.78
C TYR A 443 -26.35 -5.23 -9.15
N ASN A 444 -25.42 -4.61 -9.88
CA ASN A 444 -24.77 -5.29 -11.00
C ASN A 444 -23.93 -6.42 -10.42
N SER A 445 -24.55 -7.60 -10.27
CA SER A 445 -23.84 -8.87 -10.16
C SER A 445 -23.13 -9.14 -11.48
N TYR A 446 -21.89 -8.65 -11.61
CA TYR A 446 -20.94 -9.19 -12.59
C TYR A 446 -20.51 -10.57 -12.09
N SER A 447 -21.23 -11.61 -12.54
CA SER A 447 -20.71 -12.98 -12.59
C SER A 447 -19.78 -13.06 -13.81
N GLU A 448 -18.46 -13.03 -13.58
CA GLU A 448 -17.49 -13.45 -14.57
C GLU A 448 -17.48 -14.98 -14.65
N ASP A 449 -18.43 -15.54 -15.40
CA ASP A 449 -18.29 -16.89 -15.95
C ASP A 449 -17.38 -16.81 -17.17
N PHE A 450 -16.12 -17.21 -16.99
CA PHE A 450 -15.23 -17.53 -18.10
C PHE A 450 -15.69 -18.83 -18.77
N SER A 451 -16.56 -18.72 -19.77
CA SER A 451 -16.67 -19.73 -20.83
C SER A 451 -15.77 -19.32 -21.98
N SER A 452 -14.71 -20.12 -22.17
CA SER A 452 -13.80 -20.02 -23.31
C SER A 452 -14.45 -20.70 -24.50
N VAL A 453 -14.99 -19.91 -25.43
CA VAL A 453 -15.23 -20.35 -26.80
C VAL A 453 -14.38 -19.48 -27.71
N SER A 454 -13.47 -20.19 -28.38
CA SER A 454 -12.61 -19.77 -29.46
C SER A 454 -13.37 -19.10 -30.59
N ASP A 455 -12.95 -17.90 -30.99
CA ASP A 455 -13.14 -17.42 -32.36
C ASP A 455 -11.81 -16.92 -32.92
N ILE A 456 -11.18 -17.87 -33.60
CA ILE A 456 -10.19 -17.68 -34.66
C ILE A 456 -10.92 -17.08 -35.86
N GLY A 457 -10.43 -15.95 -36.37
CA GLY A 457 -10.67 -15.57 -37.76
C GLY A 457 -11.16 -14.15 -37.95
N ASN A 458 -10.24 -13.25 -38.33
CA ASN A 458 -10.26 -12.59 -39.64
C ASN A 458 -9.33 -11.38 -39.63
N ASP A 459 -8.03 -11.62 -39.89
CA ASP A 459 -7.11 -10.57 -40.33
C ASP A 459 -6.36 -11.06 -41.58
N TYR A 460 -7.06 -10.99 -42.72
CA TYR A 460 -6.45 -11.02 -44.04
C TYR A 460 -6.98 -9.85 -44.86
N LYS A 461 -6.09 -8.88 -45.14
CA LYS A 461 -5.87 -8.20 -46.44
C LYS A 461 -5.50 -6.73 -46.25
N LYS A 462 -4.20 -6.44 -46.30
CA LYS A 462 -3.62 -5.33 -47.09
C LYS A 462 -2.09 -5.43 -47.11
N LYS A 463 -1.54 -6.16 -48.08
CA LYS A 463 -0.19 -5.91 -48.58
C LYS A 463 -0.29 -5.54 -50.06
N LYS A 464 0.04 -4.27 -50.32
CA LYS A 464 0.24 -3.70 -51.64
C LYS A 464 1.43 -4.39 -52.31
N ALA A 465 1.26 -4.66 -53.59
CA ALA A 465 2.30 -5.04 -54.51
C ALA A 465 3.34 -3.91 -54.66
N LEU A 466 4.61 -4.28 -54.55
CA LEU A 466 5.78 -3.55 -55.04
C LEU A 466 6.92 -4.56 -55.19
N LYS A 467 6.87 -5.32 -56.29
CA LYS A 467 7.99 -5.76 -57.13
C LYS A 467 7.45 -6.58 -58.29
#